data_AF-A0A8J4H497-F1
#
_entry.id   AF-A0A8J4H497-F1
#
_cell.length_a   1.000
_cell.length_b   1.000
_cell.length_c   1.000
_cell.angle_alpha   90.00
_cell.angle_beta   90.00
_cell.angle_gamma   90.00
#
_symmetry.space_group_name_H-M   'P 1'
#
loop_
_entity.id
_entity.type
_entity.pdbx_description
1 polymer ?
#
loop_
_entity_poly.entity_id
_entity_poly.type
_entity_poly.pdbx_seq_one_letter_code
_entity_poly.pdbx_strand_id
1 'polypeptide(L)'
;MNKERVRRLEKLGLMRDEGRDALPDMNPDSFVIDPVVEQRLKEERQVYENFLAFPALYQRVRMDTIHSVKNQPELFARRLDKFITNTKANKMYGQWHDHGRLLDY
;
A
#
# COMPACT_ATOMS: atom_id res chain seq x y z
N MET A 1 -8.49 4.43 -4.10
CA MET A 1 -8.62 3.23 -4.96
C MET A 1 -7.33 2.42 -4.89
N ASN A 2 -7.35 1.08 -4.90
CA ASN A 2 -6.13 0.27 -4.90
C ASN A 2 -5.56 0.23 -6.35
N LYS A 3 -4.36 0.77 -6.56
CA LYS A 3 -3.71 0.85 -7.88
C LYS A 3 -3.51 -0.53 -8.53
N GLU A 4 -3.31 -1.57 -7.74
CA GLU A 4 -3.14 -2.94 -8.24
C GLU A 4 -4.43 -3.51 -8.85
N ARG A 5 -5.60 -3.11 -8.33
CA ARG A 5 -6.88 -3.49 -8.93
C ARG A 5 -7.06 -2.86 -10.32
N VAL A 6 -6.59 -1.64 -10.49
CA VAL A 6 -6.61 -0.94 -11.78
C VAL A 6 -5.70 -1.65 -12.77
N ARG A 7 -4.46 -1.97 -12.37
CA ARG A 7 -3.49 -2.72 -13.19
C ARG A 7 -4.07 -4.06 -13.66
N ARG A 8 -4.78 -4.76 -12.79
CA ARG A 8 -5.49 -5.98 -13.14
C ARG A 8 -6.62 -5.75 -14.14
N LEU A 9 -7.45 -4.71 -13.98
CA LEU A 9 -8.53 -4.39 -14.92
C LEU A 9 -8.00 -4.08 -16.32
N GLU A 10 -6.89 -3.34 -16.41
CA GLU A 10 -6.20 -3.07 -17.66
C GLU A 10 -5.74 -4.39 -18.32
N LYS A 11 -5.06 -5.27 -17.56
CA LYS A 11 -4.58 -6.55 -18.09
C LYS A 11 -5.71 -7.47 -18.59
N LEU A 12 -6.89 -7.39 -17.98
CA LEU A 12 -8.06 -8.16 -18.38
C LEU A 12 -8.85 -7.52 -19.53
N GLY A 13 -8.47 -6.34 -20.01
CA GLY A 13 -9.24 -5.59 -21.02
C GLY A 13 -10.60 -5.09 -20.50
N LEU A 14 -10.77 -5.00 -19.19
CA LEU A 14 -12.02 -4.58 -18.54
C LEU A 14 -12.02 -3.08 -18.18
N MET A 15 -10.92 -2.39 -18.43
CA MET A 15 -10.77 -0.97 -18.11
C MET A 15 -11.41 -0.08 -19.18
N ARG A 16 -12.28 0.83 -18.74
CA ARG A 16 -12.96 1.81 -19.58
C ARG A 16 -12.25 3.16 -19.54
N ASP A 17 -12.49 3.99 -20.55
CA ASP A 17 -11.83 5.28 -20.70
C ASP A 17 -12.19 6.24 -19.56
N GLU A 18 -13.45 6.27 -19.13
CA GLU A 18 -13.88 7.07 -17.97
C GLU A 18 -13.18 6.63 -16.68
N GLY A 19 -12.84 5.35 -16.59
CA GLY A 19 -12.04 4.80 -15.51
C GLY A 19 -10.59 5.28 -15.54
N ARG A 20 -10.02 5.44 -16.75
CA ARG A 20 -8.63 5.90 -16.97
C ARG A 20 -8.49 7.37 -16.59
N ASP A 21 -9.47 8.19 -16.97
CA ASP A 21 -9.49 9.62 -16.68
C ASP A 21 -9.56 9.94 -15.19
N ALA A 22 -10.08 9.01 -14.38
CA ALA A 22 -10.17 9.14 -12.92
C ALA A 22 -8.96 8.57 -12.16
N LEU A 23 -7.93 8.09 -12.85
CA LEU A 23 -6.76 7.50 -12.21
C LEU A 23 -5.80 8.57 -11.65
N PRO A 24 -5.26 8.38 -10.43
CA PRO A 24 -4.09 9.14 -9.98
C PRO A 24 -2.84 8.71 -10.76
N ASP A 25 -1.68 9.27 -10.46
CA ASP A 25 -0.41 8.77 -11.01
C ASP A 25 -0.25 7.26 -10.75
N MET A 26 -0.14 6.49 -11.83
CA MET A 26 -0.07 5.02 -11.85
C MET A 26 1.35 4.48 -12.07
N ASN A 27 2.34 5.35 -12.21
CA ASN A 27 3.72 4.94 -12.47
C ASN A 27 4.21 3.94 -11.39
N PRO A 28 4.59 2.71 -11.75
CA PRO A 28 5.15 1.75 -10.79
C PRO A 28 6.45 2.23 -10.14
N ASP A 29 7.24 3.02 -10.87
CA ASP A 29 8.55 3.52 -10.44
C ASP A 29 8.42 4.75 -9.52
N SER A 30 7.23 5.35 -9.41
CA SER A 30 6.97 6.41 -8.43
C SER A 30 6.72 5.87 -7.01
N PHE A 31 6.78 4.54 -6.81
CA PHE A 31 6.70 3.94 -5.49
C PHE A 31 7.96 4.22 -4.68
N VAL A 32 7.90 5.29 -3.88
CA VAL A 32 8.90 5.63 -2.87
C VAL A 32 8.23 5.66 -1.51
N ILE A 33 8.81 4.97 -0.53
CA ILE A 33 8.34 5.04 0.86
C ILE A 33 8.61 6.46 1.36
N ASP A 34 7.59 7.13 1.90
CA ASP A 34 7.78 8.47 2.46
C ASP A 34 8.83 8.42 3.58
N PRO A 35 9.79 9.36 3.62
CA PRO A 35 10.86 9.35 4.63
C PRO A 35 10.34 9.28 6.07
N VAL A 36 9.18 9.88 6.37
CA VAL A 36 8.55 9.83 7.70
C VAL A 36 8.10 8.40 8.03
N VAL A 37 7.53 7.69 7.05
CA VAL A 37 7.10 6.30 7.23
C VAL A 37 8.31 5.38 7.37
N GLU A 38 9.34 5.59 6.56
CA GLU A 38 10.57 4.81 6.63
C GLU A 38 11.28 5.00 7.98
N GLN A 39 11.36 6.23 8.48
CA GLN A 39 11.92 6.52 9.79
C GLN A 39 11.16 5.76 10.89
N ARG A 40 9.82 5.85 10.91
CA ARG A 40 8.97 5.15 11.89
C ARG A 40 9.12 3.62 11.82
N LEU A 41 9.29 3.06 10.62
CA LEU A 41 9.55 1.63 10.46
C LEU A 41 10.90 1.20 11.04
N LYS A 42 11.92 2.06 10.93
CA LYS A 42 13.29 1.79 11.40
C LYS A 42 13.52 2.09 12.89
N GLU A 43 12.56 2.70 13.58
CA GLU A 43 12.61 2.93 15.04
C GLU A 43 12.77 1.63 15.83
N GLU A 44 12.13 0.56 15.35
CA GLU A 44 12.23 -0.77 15.94
C GLU A 44 12.71 -1.78 14.90
N ARG A 45 13.88 -2.38 15.13
CA ARG A 45 14.49 -3.36 14.21
C ARG A 45 13.53 -4.48 13.80
N GLN A 46 12.80 -5.05 14.75
CA GLN A 46 11.84 -6.12 14.50
C GLN A 46 10.71 -5.69 13.55
N VAL A 47 10.24 -4.45 13.67
CA VAL A 47 9.18 -3.92 12.81
C VAL A 47 9.69 -3.80 11.38
N TYR A 48 10.91 -3.29 11.20
CA TYR A 48 11.52 -3.17 9.88
C TYR A 48 11.75 -4.55 9.23
N GLU A 49 12.25 -5.52 9.98
CA GLU A 49 12.47 -6.89 9.50
C GLU A 49 11.15 -7.57 9.10
N ASN A 50 10.10 -7.46 9.91
CA ASN A 50 8.77 -7.98 9.57
C ASN A 50 8.20 -7.32 8.31
N PHE A 51 8.38 -6.00 8.18
CA PHE A 51 7.92 -5.27 7.00
C PHE A 51 8.58 -5.76 5.72
N LEU A 52 9.92 -5.92 5.74
CA LEU A 52 10.67 -6.42 4.58
C LEU A 52 10.31 -7.86 4.22
N ALA A 53 9.92 -8.68 5.19
CA ALA A 53 9.47 -10.06 4.98
C ALA A 53 8.04 -10.17 4.39
N PHE A 54 7.23 -9.11 4.45
CA PHE A 54 5.89 -9.13 3.87
C PHE A 54 5.92 -9.12 2.33
N PRO A 55 4.88 -9.66 1.66
CA PRO A 55 4.80 -9.63 0.20
C PRO A 55 4.89 -8.20 -0.36
N ALA A 56 5.63 -8.02 -1.46
CA ALA A 56 5.78 -6.72 -2.12
C ALA A 56 4.43 -6.07 -2.51
N LEU A 57 3.42 -6.89 -2.82
CA LEU A 57 2.05 -6.43 -3.04
C LEU A 57 1.45 -5.78 -1.77
N TYR A 58 1.59 -6.44 -0.61
CA TYR A 58 1.11 -5.91 0.66
C TYR A 58 1.79 -4.58 1.00
N GLN A 59 3.12 -4.54 0.90
CA GLN A 59 3.91 -3.34 1.16
C GLN A 59 3.40 -2.16 0.32
N ARG A 60 3.29 -2.35 -1.00
CA ARG A 60 2.79 -1.31 -1.93
C ARG A 60 1.39 -0.82 -1.57
N VAL A 61 0.44 -1.74 -1.39
CA VAL A 61 -0.96 -1.38 -1.08
C VAL A 61 -1.07 -0.62 0.25
N ARG A 62 -0.31 -1.02 1.28
CA ARG A 62 -0.32 -0.33 2.58
C ARG A 62 0.29 1.06 2.47
N MET A 63 1.44 1.19 1.83
CA MET A 63 2.12 2.47 1.64
C MET A 63 1.25 3.45 0.83
N ASP A 64 0.65 3.01 -0.28
CA ASP A 64 -0.30 3.82 -1.05
C ASP A 64 -1.47 4.32 -0.19
N THR A 65 -2.02 3.44 0.65
CA THR A 65 -3.15 3.79 1.54
C THR A 65 -2.76 4.78 2.63
N ILE A 66 -1.52 4.73 3.12
CA ILE A 66 -1.02 5.67 4.13
C ILE A 66 -0.69 7.01 3.47
N HIS A 67 0.01 7.00 2.34
CA HIS A 67 0.36 8.20 1.59
C HIS A 67 -0.86 8.95 1.07
N SER A 68 -1.95 8.26 0.70
CA SER A 68 -3.16 8.91 0.18
C SER A 68 -3.83 9.87 1.17
N VAL A 69 -3.49 9.80 2.47
CA VAL A 69 -4.02 10.68 3.51
C VAL A 69 -2.94 11.57 4.13
N LYS A 70 -1.79 11.74 3.48
CA LYS A 70 -0.66 12.54 3.98
C LYS A 70 -1.07 13.99 4.32
N ASN A 71 -2.00 14.58 3.56
CA ASN A 71 -2.51 15.92 3.81
C ASN A 71 -3.52 16.00 4.98
N GLN A 72 -3.79 14.89 5.67
CA GLN A 72 -4.67 14.80 6.84
C GLN A 72 -3.87 14.27 8.04
N PRO A 73 -3.15 15.13 8.79
CA PRO A 73 -2.13 14.70 9.76
C PRO A 73 -2.63 13.71 10.81
N GLU A 74 -3.82 13.94 11.39
CA GLU A 74 -4.40 13.04 12.39
C GLU A 74 -4.72 11.66 11.82
N LEU A 75 -5.33 11.61 10.63
CA LEU A 75 -5.67 10.35 9.97
C LEU A 75 -4.42 9.61 9.51
N PHE A 76 -3.41 10.33 9.02
CA PHE A 76 -2.11 9.79 8.66
C PHE A 76 -1.43 9.13 9.86
N ALA A 77 -1.32 9.85 10.98
CA ALA A 77 -0.72 9.34 12.21
C ALA A 77 -1.44 8.07 12.69
N ARG A 78 -2.78 8.11 12.77
CA ARG A 78 -3.59 6.95 13.18
C ARG A 78 -3.40 5.73 12.27
N ARG A 79 -3.29 5.93 10.95
CA ARG A 79 -3.06 4.82 10.00
C ARG A 79 -1.65 4.27 10.13
N LEU A 80 -0.65 5.13 10.29
CA LEU A 80 0.74 4.74 10.47
C LEU A 80 0.93 3.96 11.77
N ASP A 81 0.38 4.43 12.88
CA ASP A 81 0.48 3.73 14.16
C ASP A 81 -0.22 2.37 14.13
N LYS A 82 -1.39 2.28 13.50
CA LYS A 82 -2.05 1.00 13.28
C LYS A 82 -1.20 0.06 12.42
N PHE A 83 -0.55 0.58 11.38
CA PHE A 83 0.33 -0.20 10.52
C PHE A 83 1.52 -0.73 11.30
N ILE A 84 2.26 0.14 12.01
CA ILE A 84 3.40 -0.25 12.86
C ILE A 84 2.98 -1.30 13.90
N THR A 85 1.84 -1.10 14.58
CA THR A 85 1.33 -2.05 15.59
C THR A 85 1.10 -3.46 15.00
N ASN A 86 0.49 -3.54 13.80
CA ASN A 86 0.25 -4.83 13.16
C ASN A 86 1.54 -5.44 12.60
N THR A 87 2.43 -4.63 12.03
CA THR A 87 3.74 -5.06 11.54
C THR A 87 4.60 -5.61 12.68
N LYS A 88 4.59 -4.96 13.85
CA LYS A 88 5.26 -5.45 15.06
C LYS A 88 4.75 -6.83 15.49
N ALA A 89 3.43 -7.05 15.40
CA ALA A 89 2.80 -8.34 15.64
C ALA A 89 2.93 -9.36 14.48
N ASN A 90 3.76 -9.05 13.46
CA ASN A 90 3.93 -9.84 12.24
C ASN A 90 2.61 -10.20 11.54
N LYS A 91 1.64 -9.26 11.56
CA LYS A 91 0.27 -9.48 11.08
C LYS A 91 -0.03 -8.59 9.88
N MET A 92 -0.37 -9.22 8.76
CA MET A 92 -0.96 -8.52 7.62
C MET A 92 -2.46 -8.29 7.84
N TYR A 93 -3.00 -7.18 7.35
CA TYR A 93 -4.42 -6.86 7.50
C TYR A 93 -5.02 -6.10 6.32
N GLY A 94 -6.35 -6.12 6.24
CA GLY A 94 -7.11 -5.49 5.17
C GLY A 94 -7.15 -6.30 3.88
N GLN A 95 -8.01 -5.90 2.95
CA GLN A 95 -8.21 -6.58 1.66
C GLN A 95 -7.13 -6.17 0.65
N TRP A 96 -5.88 -6.55 0.91
CA TRP A 96 -4.72 -6.14 0.10
C TRP A 96 -4.48 -7.01 -1.13
N HIS A 97 -4.85 -8.30 -1.07
CA HIS A 97 -4.71 -9.27 -2.16
C HIS A 97 -6.03 -9.55 -2.90
N ASP A 98 -7.10 -8.83 -2.54
CA ASP A 98 -8.40 -8.89 -3.21
C ASP A 98 -8.97 -10.31 -3.36
N HIS A 99 -9.00 -11.08 -2.27
CA HIS A 99 -9.37 -12.50 -2.25
C HIS A 99 -8.49 -13.39 -3.16
N GLY A 100 -7.24 -13.01 -3.38
CA GLY A 100 -6.26 -13.76 -4.16
C GLY A 100 -6.20 -13.31 -5.62
N ARG A 101 -7.15 -12.47 -6.08
CA ARG A 101 -7.22 -11.98 -7.46
C ARG A 101 -6.00 -11.16 -7.88
N LEU A 102 -5.23 -10.64 -6.94
CA LEU A 102 -4.02 -9.85 -7.18
C LEU A 102 -2.72 -10.65 -7.05
N LEU A 103 -2.78 -11.96 -6.76
CA LEU A 103 -1.58 -12.78 -6.59
C LEU A 103 -1.03 -13.32 -7.92
N ASP A 104 -1.90 -13.62 -8.89
CA ASP A 104 -1.54 -14.37 -10.10
C ASP A 104 -2.01 -13.71 -11.41
N TYR A 105 -2.00 -12.37 -11.47
CA TYR A 105 -2.58 -11.67 -12.64
C TYR A 105 -1.59 -11.32 -13.72
#